data_AF-A0A1Y2QX40-F1
#
_entry.id   AF-A0A1Y2QX40-F1
#
_cell.length_a   1.000
_cell.length_b   1.000
_cell.length_c   1.000
_cell.angle_alpha   90.00
_cell.angle_beta   90.00
_cell.angle_gamma   90.00
#
_symmetry.space_group_name_H-M   'P 1'
#
loop_
_entity.id
_entity.type
_entity.pdbx_description
1 polymer ?
#
loop_
_entity_poly.entity_id
_entity_poly.type
_entity_poly.pdbx_seq_one_letter_code
_entity_poly.pdbx_strand_id
1 'polypeptide(L)'
;MIAIRVIDSITELQPADAGCIALSGSHGGLSSARYALAVRPLLSVFNDAGIGLDDAGIAGLALLQTHGLAACAVSHKSARIGQAASTFGDGVVSCANDAALALGIRLQQPLQPQMDNLSRRHT
;
A
#
# COMPACT_ATOMS: atom_id res chain seq x y z
N MET A 1 10.78 -15.51 3.57
CA MET A 1 10.74 -14.02 3.58
C MET A 1 9.89 -13.56 2.43
N ILE A 2 8.98 -12.63 2.68
CA ILE A 2 8.13 -12.02 1.66
C ILE A 2 8.93 -10.88 1.00
N ALA A 3 8.96 -10.84 -0.34
CA ALA A 3 9.69 -9.81 -1.07
C ALA A 3 9.05 -8.43 -0.86
N ILE A 4 9.88 -7.39 -0.68
CA ILE A 4 9.44 -5.98 -0.69
C ILE A 4 9.80 -5.37 -2.04
N ARG A 5 8.82 -4.74 -2.69
CA ARG A 5 9.01 -3.97 -3.92
C ARG A 5 8.76 -2.51 -3.62
N VAL A 6 9.77 -1.68 -3.83
CA VAL A 6 9.71 -0.22 -3.65
C VAL A 6 9.73 0.38 -5.05
N ILE A 7 8.61 0.97 -5.48
CA ILE A 7 8.38 1.42 -6.86
C ILE A 7 7.65 2.76 -6.89
N ASP A 8 8.18 3.75 -7.60
CA ASP A 8 7.62 5.09 -7.58
C ASP A 8 6.21 5.13 -8.18
N SER A 9 5.95 4.28 -9.18
CA SER A 9 4.62 4.04 -9.73
C SER A 9 4.16 2.59 -9.53
N ILE A 10 2.90 2.40 -9.11
CA ILE A 10 2.29 1.07 -9.01
C ILE A 10 2.24 0.34 -10.36
N THR A 11 2.30 1.09 -11.46
CA THR A 11 2.32 0.55 -12.82
C THR A 11 3.60 -0.23 -13.13
N GLU A 12 4.65 -0.10 -12.31
CA GLU A 12 5.90 -0.81 -12.46
C GLU A 12 5.81 -2.27 -11.97
N LEU A 13 4.77 -2.62 -11.20
CA LEU A 13 4.55 -4.00 -10.79
C LEU A 13 4.45 -4.93 -12.01
N GLN A 14 5.14 -6.06 -11.91
CA GLN A 14 5.12 -7.12 -12.91
C GLN A 14 4.40 -8.36 -12.37
N PRO A 15 3.93 -9.27 -13.23
CA PRO A 15 3.34 -10.54 -12.77
C PRO A 15 4.24 -11.35 -11.82
N ALA A 16 5.57 -11.22 -11.94
CA ALA A 16 6.54 -11.86 -11.06
C ALA A 16 6.55 -11.31 -9.62
N ASP A 17 5.95 -10.13 -9.39
CA ASP A 17 5.83 -9.51 -8.07
C ASP A 17 4.59 -10.00 -7.30
N ALA A 18 3.86 -11.00 -7.80
CA ALA A 18 2.72 -11.58 -7.11
C ALA A 18 3.08 -12.04 -5.69
N GLY A 19 2.23 -11.72 -4.71
CA GLY A 19 2.47 -12.04 -3.30
C GLY A 19 3.52 -11.18 -2.59
N CYS A 20 4.12 -10.17 -3.24
CA CYS A 20 5.04 -9.25 -2.57
C CYS A 20 4.33 -8.26 -1.62
N ILE A 21 5.12 -7.50 -0.87
CA ILE A 21 4.71 -6.23 -0.26
C ILE A 21 5.07 -5.12 -1.24
N ALA A 22 4.07 -4.52 -1.89
CA ALA A 22 4.25 -3.43 -2.84
C ALA A 22 4.16 -2.08 -2.13
N LEU A 23 5.29 -1.36 -2.04
CA LEU A 23 5.39 -0.01 -1.52
C LEU A 23 5.44 0.96 -2.70
N SER A 24 4.36 1.69 -2.92
CA SER A 24 4.23 2.57 -4.08
C SER A 24 4.21 4.05 -3.70
N GLY A 25 4.82 4.89 -4.55
CA GLY A 25 4.65 6.33 -4.50
C GLY A 25 3.28 6.80 -5.04
N SER A 26 2.49 5.91 -5.64
CA SER A 26 1.16 6.25 -6.19
C SER A 26 0.14 6.55 -5.11
N HIS A 27 -0.86 7.37 -5.42
CA HIS A 27 -2.02 7.52 -4.55
C HIS A 27 -2.94 6.29 -4.62
N GLY A 28 -3.71 6.04 -3.56
CA GLY A 28 -4.58 4.86 -3.40
C GLY A 28 -5.91 4.90 -4.15
N GLY A 29 -5.98 5.63 -5.28
CA GLY A 29 -7.20 5.77 -6.07
C GLY A 29 -7.55 4.53 -6.89
N LEU A 30 -8.74 4.54 -7.51
CA LEU A 30 -9.25 3.41 -8.31
C LEU A 30 -8.33 3.01 -9.48
N SER A 31 -7.69 3.98 -10.13
CA SER A 31 -6.73 3.71 -11.22
C SER A 31 -5.56 2.86 -10.72
N SER A 32 -4.91 3.30 -9.64
CA SER A 32 -3.79 2.60 -9.00
C SER A 32 -4.16 1.20 -8.54
N ALA A 33 -5.33 1.05 -7.93
CA ALA A 33 -5.81 -0.24 -7.44
C ALA A 33 -5.98 -1.30 -8.53
N ARG A 34 -6.28 -0.92 -9.79
CA ARG A 34 -6.38 -1.89 -10.89
C ARG A 34 -5.05 -2.56 -11.21
N TYR A 35 -3.94 -1.84 -11.09
CA TYR A 35 -2.60 -2.41 -11.28
C TYR A 35 -2.24 -3.38 -10.16
N ALA A 36 -2.51 -3.00 -8.91
CA ALA A 36 -2.35 -3.89 -7.77
C ALA A 36 -3.24 -5.14 -7.87
N LEU A 37 -4.50 -4.98 -8.34
CA LEU A 37 -5.42 -6.09 -8.54
C LEU A 37 -4.92 -7.08 -9.60
N ALA A 38 -4.30 -6.60 -10.67
CA ALA A 38 -3.76 -7.43 -11.74
C ALA A 38 -2.57 -8.30 -11.28
N VAL A 39 -1.72 -7.76 -10.39
CA VAL A 39 -0.51 -8.46 -9.91
C VAL A 39 -0.75 -9.24 -8.62
N ARG A 40 -1.71 -8.81 -7.81
CA ARG A 40 -2.08 -9.43 -6.52
C ARG A 40 -0.92 -9.48 -5.50
N PRO A 41 -0.34 -8.34 -5.08
CA PRO A 41 0.54 -8.29 -3.92
C PRO A 41 -0.15 -8.84 -2.66
N LEU A 42 0.63 -9.34 -1.71
CA LEU A 42 0.15 -9.66 -0.36
C LEU A 42 -0.37 -8.38 0.33
N LEU A 43 0.35 -7.27 0.16
CA LEU A 43 -0.03 -5.94 0.67
C LEU A 43 0.34 -4.88 -0.37
N SER A 44 -0.59 -3.99 -0.67
CA SER A 44 -0.32 -2.77 -1.45
C SER A 44 -0.35 -1.54 -0.55
N VAL A 45 0.71 -0.75 -0.57
CA VAL A 45 0.83 0.49 0.17
C VAL A 45 0.88 1.66 -0.80
N PHE A 46 -0.02 2.61 -0.58
CA PHE A 46 -0.17 3.82 -1.37
C PHE A 46 0.05 5.08 -0.53
N ASN A 47 -0.07 6.24 -1.15
CA ASN A 47 -0.26 7.52 -0.48
C ASN A 47 -1.75 7.89 -0.44
N ASP A 48 -2.24 8.53 0.64
CA ASP A 48 -3.65 8.95 0.72
C ASP A 48 -3.98 10.18 -0.15
N ALA A 49 -2.95 10.92 -0.60
CA ALA A 49 -3.07 12.11 -1.42
C ALA A 49 -4.09 13.15 -0.91
N GLY A 50 -4.20 13.27 0.42
CA GLY A 50 -5.16 14.18 1.04
C GLY A 50 -6.60 13.71 0.98
N ILE A 51 -6.81 12.43 0.66
CA ILE A 51 -8.10 11.73 0.53
C ILE A 51 -8.94 12.24 -0.65
N GLY A 52 -8.99 13.54 -0.89
CA GLY A 52 -9.75 14.14 -1.99
C GLY A 52 -11.26 14.08 -1.77
N LEU A 53 -12.02 14.59 -2.75
CA LEU A 53 -13.48 14.53 -2.75
C LEU A 53 -13.94 13.07 -2.82
N ASP A 54 -14.95 12.71 -2.03
CA ASP A 54 -15.55 11.35 -2.00
C ASP A 54 -14.51 10.23 -1.87
N ASP A 55 -13.50 10.44 -1.03
CA ASP A 55 -12.41 9.49 -0.76
C ASP A 55 -11.57 9.09 -2.00
N ALA A 56 -11.57 9.89 -3.07
CA ALA A 56 -10.94 9.56 -4.35
C ALA A 56 -9.46 9.11 -4.27
N GLY A 57 -8.70 9.66 -3.32
CA GLY A 57 -7.30 9.35 -3.05
C GLY A 57 -7.07 7.98 -2.40
N ILE A 58 -8.11 7.38 -1.80
CA ILE A 58 -8.04 6.07 -1.14
C ILE A 58 -9.13 5.08 -1.61
N ALA A 59 -9.99 5.46 -2.56
CA ALA A 59 -11.10 4.64 -3.06
C ALA A 59 -10.66 3.24 -3.56
N GLY A 60 -9.40 3.10 -3.96
CA GLY A 60 -8.79 1.84 -4.34
C GLY A 60 -8.67 0.82 -3.20
N LEU A 61 -8.59 1.25 -1.93
CA LEU A 61 -8.54 0.35 -0.78
C LEU A 61 -9.84 -0.46 -0.67
N ALA A 62 -10.99 0.19 -0.87
CA ALA A 62 -12.29 -0.47 -0.88
C ALA A 62 -12.43 -1.45 -2.05
N LEU A 63 -11.96 -1.08 -3.24
CA LEU A 63 -11.92 -1.99 -4.40
C LEU A 63 -11.05 -3.22 -4.10
N LEU A 64 -9.84 -3.05 -3.57
CA LEU A 64 -8.96 -4.18 -3.26
C LEU A 64 -9.56 -5.08 -2.17
N GLN A 65 -10.29 -4.51 -1.22
CA GLN A 65 -11.01 -5.25 -0.19
C GLN A 65 -12.07 -6.20 -0.80
N THR A 66 -12.83 -5.78 -1.82
CA THR A 66 -13.83 -6.66 -2.45
C THR A 66 -13.20 -7.87 -3.16
N HIS A 67 -11.90 -7.81 -3.44
CA HIS A 67 -11.11 -8.90 -4.03
C HIS A 67 -10.26 -9.67 -3.01
N GLY A 68 -10.43 -9.38 -1.71
CA GLY A 68 -9.68 -10.02 -0.62
C GLY A 68 -8.20 -9.64 -0.57
N LEU A 69 -7.82 -8.49 -1.14
CA LEU A 69 -6.43 -8.02 -1.17
C LEU A 69 -6.21 -6.94 -0.09
N ALA A 70 -5.14 -7.09 0.68
CA ALA A 70 -4.78 -6.11 1.70
C ALA A 70 -4.21 -4.84 1.05
N ALA A 71 -4.73 -3.71 1.50
CA ALA A 71 -4.27 -2.40 1.06
C ALA A 71 -4.28 -1.39 2.20
N CYS A 72 -3.26 -0.55 2.24
CA CYS A 72 -3.23 0.61 3.13
C CYS A 72 -2.66 1.83 2.40
N ALA A 73 -2.80 3.00 3.02
CA ALA A 73 -2.24 4.25 2.56
C ALA A 73 -1.47 4.92 3.70
N VAL A 74 -0.36 5.57 3.36
CA VAL A 74 0.35 6.50 4.25
C VAL A 74 -0.14 7.93 4.04
N SER A 75 -0.01 8.76 5.07
CA SER A 75 -0.43 10.15 4.98
C SER A 75 0.45 10.96 4.03
N HIS A 76 -0.17 11.74 3.15
CA HIS A 76 0.52 12.77 2.34
C HIS A 76 1.27 13.81 3.21
N LYS A 77 0.93 13.94 4.50
CA LYS A 77 1.64 14.82 5.45
C LYS A 77 2.95 14.21 5.95
N SER A 78 3.13 12.90 5.78
CA SER A 78 4.30 12.15 6.25
C SER A 78 5.20 11.68 5.10
N ALA A 79 4.63 11.37 3.93
CA ALA A 79 5.37 10.86 2.78
C ALA A 79 4.99 11.58 1.49
N ARG A 80 5.96 11.69 0.58
CA ARG A 80 5.79 12.36 -0.72
C ARG A 80 5.11 11.43 -1.74
N ILE A 81 4.13 11.98 -2.46
CA ILE A 81 3.51 11.31 -3.62
C ILE A 81 4.55 11.24 -4.75
N GLY A 82 4.58 10.11 -5.45
CA GLY A 82 5.53 9.81 -6.53
C GLY A 82 6.92 9.38 -6.06
N GLN A 83 7.12 9.17 -4.74
CA GLN A 83 8.40 8.74 -4.18
C GLN A 83 8.21 7.58 -3.18
N ALA A 84 8.44 6.36 -3.63
CA ALA A 84 8.21 5.17 -2.83
C ALA A 84 9.19 5.02 -1.67
N ALA A 85 10.42 5.54 -1.82
CA ALA A 85 11.39 5.60 -0.72
C ALA A 85 10.86 6.44 0.46
N SER A 86 10.18 7.56 0.19
CA SER A 86 9.53 8.37 1.23
C SER A 86 8.32 7.65 1.84
N THR A 87 7.54 6.93 1.02
CA THR A 87 6.47 6.06 1.53
C THR A 87 7.00 5.02 2.51
N PHE A 88 8.13 4.38 2.20
CA PHE A 88 8.75 3.38 3.07
C PHE A 88 9.37 3.98 4.33
N GLY A 89 10.20 5.03 4.20
CA GLY A 89 11.01 5.56 5.29
C GLY A 89 10.28 6.55 6.22
N ASP A 90 9.40 7.38 5.65
CA ASP A 90 8.77 8.49 6.38
C ASP A 90 7.28 8.25 6.66
N GLY A 91 6.66 7.33 5.90
CA GLY A 91 5.22 7.15 5.87
C GLY A 91 4.61 6.72 7.20
N VAL A 92 3.54 7.40 7.59
CA VAL A 92 2.65 7.01 8.70
C VAL A 92 1.33 6.53 8.11
N VAL A 93 0.90 5.31 8.48
CA VAL A 93 -0.32 4.70 7.93
C VAL A 93 -1.54 5.52 8.34
N SER A 94 -2.23 6.14 7.37
CA SER A 94 -3.45 6.94 7.61
C SER A 94 -4.72 6.12 7.44
N CYS A 95 -4.74 5.21 6.46
CA CYS A 95 -5.90 4.39 6.13
C CYS A 95 -5.48 2.94 5.86
N ALA A 96 -6.34 1.99 6.17
CA ALA A 96 -6.14 0.57 5.89
C ALA A 96 -7.50 -0.10 5.70
N ASN A 97 -7.59 -1.05 4.76
CA ASN A 97 -8.77 -1.91 4.65
C ASN A 97 -8.71 -3.06 5.66
N ASP A 98 -9.83 -3.76 5.84
CA ASP A 98 -9.96 -4.85 6.82
C ASP A 98 -8.94 -5.97 6.60
N ALA A 99 -8.64 -6.30 5.33
CA ALA A 99 -7.62 -7.29 4.99
C ALA A 99 -6.22 -6.86 5.46
N ALA A 100 -5.85 -5.59 5.32
CA ALA A 100 -4.59 -5.06 5.86
C ALA A 100 -4.57 -5.04 7.39
N LEU A 101 -5.68 -4.68 8.03
CA LEU A 101 -5.79 -4.74 9.49
C LEU A 101 -5.64 -6.18 10.01
N ALA A 102 -6.25 -7.16 9.34
CA ALA A 102 -6.10 -8.58 9.65
C ALA A 102 -4.68 -9.09 9.44
N LEU A 103 -3.94 -8.51 8.47
CA LEU A 103 -2.51 -8.76 8.27
C LEU A 103 -1.65 -8.18 9.41
N GLY A 104 -2.22 -7.34 10.26
CA GLY A 104 -1.57 -6.73 11.42
C GLY A 104 -1.05 -5.31 11.18
N ILE A 105 -1.48 -4.66 10.09
CA ILE A 105 -1.19 -3.24 9.85
C ILE A 105 -1.91 -2.38 10.89
N ARG A 106 -1.22 -1.39 11.42
CA ARG A 106 -1.69 -0.47 12.45
C ARG A 106 -1.75 0.95 11.90
N LEU A 107 -2.93 1.56 12.04
CA LEU A 107 -3.14 2.98 11.75
C LEU A 107 -2.33 3.86 12.70
N GLN A 108 -1.99 5.07 12.24
CA GLN A 108 -1.28 6.10 12.99
C GLN A 108 0.09 5.66 13.53
N GLN A 109 0.71 4.67 12.88
CA GLN A 109 2.06 4.19 13.20
C GLN A 109 2.97 4.30 11.98
N PRO A 110 4.29 4.46 12.17
CA PRO A 110 5.27 4.41 11.09
C PRO A 110 5.15 3.11 10.30
N LEU A 111 5.25 3.20 8.97
CA LEU A 111 5.12 2.06 8.06
C LEU A 111 6.33 1.13 8.14
N GLN A 112 7.55 1.68 8.15
CA GLN A 112 8.80 0.92 8.02
C GLN A 112 8.90 -0.27 8.99
N PRO A 113 8.71 -0.10 10.32
CA PRO A 113 8.86 -1.22 11.26
C PRO A 113 7.81 -2.32 11.03
N GLN A 114 6.63 -1.95 10.53
CA GLN A 114 5.56 -2.90 10.22
C GLN A 114 5.93 -3.75 9.00
N MET A 115 6.54 -3.16 7.97
CA MET A 115 6.99 -3.87 6.77
C MET A 115 8.19 -4.78 7.06
N ASP A 116 9.13 -4.30 7.88
CA ASP A 116 10.26 -5.10 8.34
C ASP A 116 9.78 -6.35 9.09
N ASN A 117 8.80 -6.19 9.99
CA ASN A 117 8.21 -7.32 10.71
C ASN A 117 7.40 -8.25 9.79
N LEU A 118 6.62 -7.69 8.86
CA LEU A 118 5.78 -8.46 7.95
C LEU A 118 6.63 -9.30 6.97
N SER A 119 7.69 -8.72 6.39
CA SER A 119 8.58 -9.41 5.44
C SER A 119 9.29 -10.64 6.02
N ARG A 120 9.49 -10.66 7.34
CA ARG A 120 10.09 -11.78 8.09
C ARG A 120 9.12 -12.91 8.40
N ARG A 121 7.80 -12.74 8.20
CA ARG A 121 6.84 -13.82 8.46
C ARG A 121 7.06 -14.99 7.50
N HIS A 122 6.94 -16.19 8.03
CA HIS A 122 6.80 -17.42 7.25
C HIS A 122 5.29 -17.68 7.17
N THR A 123 4.70 -17.39 6.02
CA THR A 123 3.35 -17.87 5.65
C THR A 123 3.40 -19.36 5.35
#